data_AF-A0A4R3R830-F1
#
_entry.id   AF-A0A4R3R830-F1
#
_cell.length_a   1.000
_cell.length_b   1.000
_cell.length_c   1.000
_cell.angle_alpha   90.00
_cell.angle_beta   90.00
_cell.angle_gamma   90.00
#
_symmetry.space_group_name_H-M   'P 1'
#
loop_
_entity.id
_entity.type
_entity.pdbx_description
1 polymer ?
#
loop_
_entity_poly.entity_id
_entity_poly.type
_entity_poly.pdbx_seq_one_letter_code
_entity_poly.pdbx_strand_id
1 'polypeptide(L)' 'MPVLAMSGVGGMGAEYGNHIRHVARNVRGVVVEGSGHWIPEEQPSAVTKALIEFLPAP' A
#
# COMPACT_ATOMS: atom_id res chain seq x y z
N MET A 1 8.03 0.70 -14.32
CA MET A 1 8.27 1.21 -12.96
C MET A 1 7.53 0.35 -11.96
N PRO A 2 8.13 -0.03 -10.83
CA PRO A 2 7.42 -0.65 -9.71
C PRO A 2 6.43 0.34 -9.08
N VAL A 3 5.27 -0.15 -8.62
CA VAL A 3 4.25 0.64 -7.90
C VAL A 3 3.88 -0.08 -6.60
N LEU A 4 3.90 0.65 -5.49
CA LEU A 4 3.38 0.19 -4.20
C LEU A 4 1.97 0.77 -4.01
N ALA A 5 0.96 -0.10 -4.00
CA ALA A 5 -0.42 0.26 -3.76
C ALA A 5 -0.82 -0.18 -2.34
N MET A 6 -1.08 0.78 -1.45
CA MET A 6 -1.44 0.53 -0.06
C MET A 6 -2.86 0.99 0.25
N SER A 7 -3.63 0.19 0.98
CA SER A 7 -4.93 0.60 1.51
C SER A 7 -5.20 -0.07 2.86
N GLY A 8 -5.96 0.56 3.74
CA GLY A 8 -6.41 -0.05 4.99
C GLY A 8 -7.54 -1.05 4.73
N VAL A 9 -7.70 -2.04 5.62
CA VAL A 9 -8.81 -3.00 5.57
C VAL A 9 -10.17 -2.31 5.61
N GLY A 10 -10.32 -1.26 6.42
CA GLY A 10 -11.54 -0.46 6.51
C GLY A 10 -11.72 0.53 5.35
N GLY A 11 -10.77 0.59 4.41
CA GLY A 11 -10.82 1.40 3.21
C GLY A 11 -11.20 0.57 1.99
N MET A 12 -10.34 0.57 0.96
CA MET A 12 -10.53 -0.22 -0.26
C MET A 12 -9.92 -1.63 -0.15
N GLY A 13 -9.17 -1.92 0.92
CA GLY A 13 -8.52 -3.21 1.14
C GLY A 13 -7.74 -3.70 -0.09
N ALA A 14 -7.95 -4.97 -0.44
CA ALA A 14 -7.26 -5.60 -1.57
C ALA A 14 -7.67 -5.01 -2.94
N GLU A 15 -8.86 -4.42 -3.05
CA GLU A 15 -9.36 -3.89 -4.33
C GLU A 15 -8.55 -2.69 -4.83
N TYR A 16 -7.92 -1.92 -3.93
CA TYR A 16 -7.03 -0.85 -4.36
C TYR A 16 -5.87 -1.40 -5.22
N GLY A 17 -5.25 -2.50 -4.79
CA GLY A 17 -4.20 -3.16 -5.57
C GLY A 17 -4.71 -3.67 -6.92
N ASN A 18 -5.94 -4.19 -6.97
CA ASN A 18 -6.57 -4.65 -8.22
C ASN A 18 -6.82 -3.48 -9.17
N HIS A 19 -7.32 -2.35 -8.67
CA HIS A 19 -7.54 -1.14 -9.45
C HIS A 19 -6.23 -0.65 -10.09
N ILE A 20 -5.14 -0.56 -9.31
CA ILE A 20 -3.84 -0.10 -9.82
C ILE A 20 -3.27 -1.04 -10.90
N ARG A 21 -3.56 -2.35 -10.86
CA ARG A 21 -3.13 -3.30 -11.91
C ARG A 21 -3.74 -3.05 -13.28
N HIS A 22 -4.85 -2.29 -13.38
CA HIS A 22 -5.40 -1.89 -14.67
C HIS A 22 -4.54 -0.86 -15.40
N VAL A 23 -3.69 -0.12 -14.68
CA VAL A 23 -2.87 0.97 -15.23
C VAL A 23 -1.36 0.77 -15.05
N ALA A 24 -0.93 -0.22 -14.27
CA ALA A 24 0.48 -0.54 -14.03
C ALA A 24 0.76 -2.05 -14.06
N ARG A 25 1.88 -2.46 -14.68
CA ARG A 25 2.25 -3.88 -14.84
C ARG A 25 3.02 -4.49 -13.65
N ASN A 26 3.72 -3.68 -12.86
CA ASN A 26 4.50 -4.14 -11.71
C ASN A 26 3.95 -3.52 -10.42
N VAL A 27 2.95 -4.17 -9.81
CA VAL A 27 2.21 -3.66 -8.66
C VAL A 27 2.37 -4.58 -7.45
N ARG A 28 2.92 -4.06 -6.37
CA ARG A 28 2.86 -4.66 -5.03
C ARG A 28 1.67 -4.06 -4.28
N GLY A 29 0.64 -4.86 -4.06
CA GLY A 29 -0.50 -4.49 -3.21
C GLY A 29 -0.22 -4.82 -1.76
N VAL A 30 -0.52 -3.90 -0.85
CA VAL A 30 -0.44 -4.09 0.61
C VAL A 30 -1.75 -3.65 1.23
N VAL A 31 -2.35 -4.55 2.02
CA VAL A 31 -3.50 -4.22 2.85
C VAL A 31 -3.01 -4.03 4.27
N VAL A 32 -3.33 -2.88 4.88
CA VAL A 32 -2.88 -2.52 6.22
C VAL A 32 -4.01 -2.82 7.22
N GLU A 33 -3.80 -3.83 8.06
CA GLU A 33 -4.73 -4.19 9.14
C GLU A 33 -4.90 -3.05 10.15
N GLY A 34 -6.06 -2.98 10.79
CA GLY A 34 -6.35 -1.98 11.82
C GLY A 34 -6.29 -0.53 11.32
N SER A 35 -6.56 -0.30 10.02
CA SER A 35 -6.69 1.04 9.43
C SER A 35 -7.77 1.11 8.36
N GLY A 36 -8.27 2.33 8.12
CA GLY A 36 -9.23 2.71 7.09
C GLY A 36 -8.59 3.55 5.98
N HIS A 37 -9.05 4.79 5.84
CA HIS A 37 -8.64 5.67 4.74
C HIS A 37 -7.28 6.35 5.00
N TRP A 38 -6.99 6.71 6.25
CA TRP A 38 -5.84 7.54 6.63
C TRP A 38 -4.68 6.67 7.14
N ILE A 39 -4.23 5.73 6.30
CA ILE A 39 -3.23 4.73 6.72
C ILE A 39 -1.91 5.31 7.26
N PRO A 40 -1.38 6.47 6.79
CA PRO A 40 -0.17 7.06 7.37
C PRO A 40 -0.38 7.50 8.82
N GLU A 41 -1.56 7.99 9.18
CA GLU A 41 -1.93 8.43 10.53
C GLU A 41 -2.35 7.27 11.43
N GLU A 42 -3.11 6.33 10.88
CA GLU A 42 -3.70 5.22 11.64
C GLU A 42 -2.68 4.10 11.93
N GLN A 43 -1.76 3.84 10.99
CA GLN A 43 -0.76 2.76 11.09
C GLN A 43 0.63 3.22 10.57
N PRO A 44 1.23 4.27 11.16
CA PRO A 44 2.47 4.91 10.67
C PRO A 44 3.65 3.94 10.55
N SER A 45 3.78 3.01 11.50
CA SER A 45 4.85 2.01 11.50
C SER A 45 4.72 1.03 10.33
N ALA A 46 3.50 0.60 9.99
CA ALA A 46 3.26 -0.31 8.88
C ALA A 46 3.56 0.37 7.54
N VAL A 47 3.13 1.63 7.38
CA VAL A 47 3.41 2.44 6.19
C VAL A 47 4.91 2.66 6.02
N THR A 48 5.61 3.06 7.08
CA THR A 48 7.06 3.29 7.05
C THR A 48 7.83 2.02 6.65
N LYS A 49 7.47 0.87 7.26
CA LYS A 49 8.06 -0.42 6.92
C LYS A 49 7.85 -0.77 5.44
N ALA A 50 6.62 -0.64 4.95
CA ALA A 50 6.29 -0.95 3.56
C ALA A 50 7.06 -0.07 2.56
N LEU A 51 7.25 1.21 2.88
CA LEU A 51 8.04 2.15 2.07
C LEU A 51 9.52 1.77 2.06
N ILE A 52 10.13 1.52 3.23
CA ILE A 52 11.55 1.14 3.33
C ILE A 52 11.83 -0.17 2.59
N GLU A 53 10.94 -1.15 2.67
CA GLU A 53 11.08 -2.41 1.94
C GLU A 53 10.90 -2.28 0.42
N PHE A 54 10.23 -1.23 -0.04
CA PHE A 54 9.91 -1.03 -1.45
C PHE A 54 10.92 -0.14 -2.18
N LEU A 55 11.41 0.90 -1.50
CA LEU A 55 12.36 1.83 -2.07
C LEU A 55 13.75 1.18 -2.18
N PRO A 56 14.49 1.40 -3.28
CA PRO A 56 15.85 0.90 -3.39
C PRO A 56 16.74 1.51 -2.31
N ALA A 57 17.79 0.78 -1.94
CA ALA A 57 18.85 1.31 -1.09
C ALA A 57 19.46 2.56 -1.75
N PRO A 58 19.90 3.56 -0.95
CA PRO A 58 20.55 4.76 -1.47
C PRO A 58 21.79 4.44 -2.32
#